data_AF-A0A925I335-F1
#
_entry.id   AF-A0A925I335-F1
#
_cell.length_a   1.000
_cell.length_b   1.000
_cell.length_c   1.000
_cell.angle_alpha   90.00
_cell.angle_beta   90.00
_cell.angle_gamma   90.00
#
_symmetry.space_group_name_H-M   'P 1'
#
loop_
_entity.id
_entity.type
_entity.pdbx_description
1 polymer ?
#
loop_
_entity_poly.entity_id
_entity_poly.type
_entity_poly.pdbx_seq_one_letter_code
_entity_poly.pdbx_strand_id
1 'polypeptide(L)'
;MFQPWRFKLKEAEVALEQGRLEDAARLLREGDLPTYLPAQQMLAQVAAKVGGRAALRARGGEFETAWRDLDAARNLSGESTDWLSAHKSVMDYALEVVVNHLRGNDFDGAIAQLDKLAKRKPAGGSLAALREVARRLDSARKLSLRGKFADAEAQLHAATALQPGLAFIGDQKQLCHERGERYRLLSEQLHRALAVSDWTAAVAAADSILEIAPENPVARDARKRAWNEVGAKFADSRVAGPRSVAETQHWPGSDSTKKHEASDESTERPRAPRFLLWIDGVGGYLVCLSDEVYIGQSFPGSKADVAIQADISRRHVKIRREGEGYVLDPLHEKVKVDGKPVSSPMLLSDGDELELGEGVRLRFRKPHVLSASARLEMISRHRTQPFVDGILLMAESCVLGPKWQNHVVCREWKGDVVLFRQEEKIFCRAMESIEIDGTLHDGRGRLASNSHVQGTDFSLTLEPCS
;
A
#
# COMPACT_ATOMS: atom_id res chain seq x y z
N MET A 1 -0.29 15.43 -77.51
CA MET A 1 0.15 14.28 -76.70
C MET A 1 0.23 14.77 -75.26
N PHE A 2 -0.62 14.28 -74.35
CA PHE A 2 -0.60 14.73 -72.95
C PHE A 2 0.67 14.23 -72.27
N GLN A 3 1.34 15.12 -71.53
CA GLN A 3 2.57 14.79 -70.82
C GLN A 3 2.26 13.74 -69.73
N PRO A 4 2.97 12.58 -69.67
CA PRO A 4 2.67 11.46 -68.77
C PRO A 4 2.54 11.81 -67.28
N TRP A 5 3.25 12.86 -66.83
CA TRP A 5 3.19 13.32 -65.43
C TRP A 5 1.82 13.87 -65.02
N ARG A 6 0.99 14.38 -65.95
CA ARG A 6 -0.34 14.92 -65.64
C ARG A 6 -1.34 13.86 -65.24
N PHE A 7 -1.24 12.65 -65.81
CA PHE A 7 -2.11 11.53 -65.42
C PHE A 7 -1.82 11.07 -64.00
N LYS A 8 -0.53 10.90 -63.67
CA LYS A 8 -0.10 10.56 -62.30
C LYS A 8 -0.48 11.64 -61.29
N LEU A 9 -0.38 12.91 -61.66
CA LEU A 9 -0.83 14.01 -60.80
C LEU A 9 -2.34 13.94 -60.54
N LYS A 10 -3.15 13.62 -61.56
CA LYS A 10 -4.60 13.47 -61.37
C LYS A 10 -4.96 12.26 -60.51
N GLU A 11 -4.23 11.16 -60.66
CA GLU A 11 -4.38 9.97 -59.81
C GLU A 11 -4.05 10.27 -58.34
N ALA A 12 -2.98 11.02 -58.10
CA ALA A 12 -2.62 11.50 -56.76
C ALA A 12 -3.70 12.44 -56.18
N GLU A 13 -4.28 13.32 -57.00
CA GLU A 13 -5.37 14.22 -56.59
C GLU A 13 -6.60 13.42 -56.14
N VAL A 14 -7.01 12.40 -56.91
CA VAL A 14 -8.12 11.51 -56.55
C VAL A 14 -7.83 10.76 -55.24
N ALA A 15 -6.59 10.28 -55.05
CA ALA A 15 -6.20 9.62 -53.80
C ALA A 15 -6.28 10.59 -52.60
N LEU A 16 -5.86 11.85 -52.77
CA LEU A 16 -5.92 12.90 -51.74
C LEU A 16 -7.37 13.31 -51.39
N GLU A 17 -8.24 13.41 -52.40
CA GLU A 17 -9.68 13.67 -52.23
C GLU A 17 -10.36 12.54 -51.45
N GLN A 18 -9.98 11.29 -51.71
CA GLN A 18 -10.48 10.10 -51.03
C GLN A 18 -9.84 9.85 -49.64
N GLY A 19 -8.94 10.73 -49.20
CA GLY A 19 -8.27 10.62 -47.89
C GLY A 19 -7.18 9.54 -47.81
N ARG A 20 -6.79 8.93 -48.94
CA ARG A 20 -5.68 7.96 -49.01
C ARG A 20 -4.33 8.69 -49.06
N LEU A 21 -3.93 9.26 -47.93
CA LEU A 21 -2.77 10.15 -47.82
C LEU A 21 -1.45 9.45 -48.20
N GLU A 22 -1.27 8.19 -47.81
CA GLU A 22 -0.08 7.40 -48.12
C GLU A 22 0.05 7.10 -49.62
N ASP A 23 -1.07 6.77 -50.27
CA ASP A 23 -1.09 6.52 -51.72
C ASP A 23 -0.81 7.79 -52.50
N ALA A 24 -1.43 8.91 -52.12
CA ALA A 24 -1.17 10.22 -52.72
C ALA A 24 0.32 10.61 -52.58
N ALA A 25 0.90 10.44 -51.38
CA ALA A 25 2.32 10.69 -51.12
C ALA A 25 3.25 9.77 -51.93
N ARG A 26 2.89 8.49 -52.12
CA ARG A 26 3.68 7.56 -52.94
C ARG A 26 3.68 8.01 -54.41
N LEU A 27 2.49 8.26 -54.98
CA LEU A 27 2.32 8.66 -56.38
C LEU A 27 3.08 9.95 -56.71
N LEU A 28 3.04 10.95 -55.80
CA LEU A 28 3.72 12.24 -56.01
C LEU A 28 5.25 12.18 -55.94
N ARG A 29 5.82 11.11 -55.37
CA ARG A 29 7.29 10.93 -55.28
C ARG A 29 7.86 10.06 -56.40
N GLU A 30 7.05 9.58 -57.33
CA GLU A 30 7.52 8.72 -58.42
C GLU A 30 8.20 9.49 -59.54
N GLY A 31 9.41 9.07 -59.91
CA GLY A 31 10.16 9.64 -61.03
C GLY A 31 10.43 11.14 -60.85
N ASP A 32 10.25 11.91 -61.92
CA ASP A 32 10.56 13.34 -61.93
C ASP A 32 9.41 14.23 -61.41
N LEU A 33 8.29 13.65 -60.94
CA LEU A 33 7.13 14.41 -60.43
C LEU A 33 7.48 15.49 -59.41
N PRO A 34 8.35 15.25 -58.41
CA PRO A 34 8.74 16.26 -57.42
C PRO A 34 9.41 17.51 -57.99
N THR A 35 9.91 17.48 -59.23
CA THR A 35 10.54 18.64 -59.87
C THR A 35 9.52 19.67 -60.38
N TYR A 36 8.24 19.27 -60.52
CA TYR A 36 7.20 20.14 -61.05
C TYR A 36 6.45 20.86 -59.92
N LEU A 37 6.26 22.17 -60.07
CA LEU A 37 5.58 23.02 -59.08
C LEU A 37 4.18 22.51 -58.66
N PRO A 38 3.29 22.03 -59.56
CA PRO A 38 1.98 21.51 -59.15
C PRO A 38 2.09 20.27 -58.24
N ALA A 39 3.07 19.40 -58.47
CA ALA A 39 3.29 18.24 -57.62
C ALA A 39 3.87 18.64 -56.25
N GLN A 40 4.74 19.66 -56.20
CA GLN A 40 5.24 20.23 -54.94
C GLN A 40 4.12 20.86 -54.11
N GLN A 41 3.20 21.61 -54.75
CA GLN A 41 2.02 22.16 -54.10
C GLN A 41 1.11 21.06 -53.54
N MET A 42 0.92 19.97 -54.29
CA MET A 42 0.10 18.84 -53.83
C MET A 42 0.78 18.05 -52.71
N LEU A 43 2.12 17.88 -52.76
CA LEU A 43 2.90 17.29 -51.67
C LEU A 43 2.75 18.11 -50.38
N ALA A 44 2.77 19.44 -50.47
CA ALA A 44 2.52 20.32 -49.32
C ALA A 44 1.11 20.13 -48.75
N GLN A 45 0.08 19.98 -49.60
CA GLN A 45 -1.29 19.68 -49.14
C GLN A 45 -1.41 18.31 -48.46
N VAL A 46 -0.77 17.28 -49.02
CA VAL A 46 -0.72 15.94 -48.40
C VAL A 46 -0.01 16.03 -47.05
N ALA A 47 1.14 16.69 -46.98
CA ALA A 47 1.89 16.89 -45.75
C ALA A 47 1.07 17.62 -44.67
N ALA A 48 0.33 18.66 -45.05
CA ALA A 48 -0.57 19.38 -44.14
C ALA A 48 -1.67 18.46 -43.57
N LYS A 49 -2.30 17.62 -44.41
CA LYS A 49 -3.30 16.63 -43.94
C LYS A 49 -2.69 15.57 -43.01
N VAL A 50 -1.49 15.08 -43.33
CA VAL A 50 -0.77 14.13 -42.46
C VAL A 50 -0.41 14.78 -41.11
N GLY A 51 0.04 16.03 -41.11
CA GLY A 51 0.28 16.80 -39.89
C GLY A 51 -1.00 17.01 -39.06
N GLY A 52 -2.12 17.32 -39.70
CA GLY A 52 -3.42 17.40 -39.04
C GLY A 52 -3.84 16.07 -38.39
N ARG A 53 -3.60 14.93 -39.07
CA ARG A 53 -3.83 13.59 -38.51
C ARG A 53 -2.95 13.32 -37.30
N ALA A 54 -1.69 13.75 -37.32
CA ALA A 54 -0.79 13.63 -36.17
C ALA A 54 -1.36 14.35 -34.93
N ALA A 55 -1.84 15.59 -35.11
CA ALA A 55 -2.44 16.36 -34.03
C ALA A 55 -3.70 15.68 -33.44
N LEU A 56 -4.54 15.09 -34.29
CA LEU A 56 -5.71 14.33 -33.85
C LEU A 56 -5.34 13.07 -33.06
N ARG A 57 -4.34 12.31 -33.52
CA ARG A 57 -3.82 11.12 -32.82
C ARG A 57 -3.22 11.47 -31.48
N ALA A 58 -2.43 12.55 -31.41
CA ALA A 58 -1.86 13.04 -30.17
C ALA A 58 -2.94 13.44 -29.15
N ARG A 59 -4.00 14.10 -29.61
CA ARG A 59 -5.18 14.40 -28.77
C ARG A 59 -5.85 13.14 -28.22
N GLY A 60 -5.85 12.04 -28.98
CA GLY A 60 -6.31 10.72 -28.56
C GLY A 60 -5.34 9.93 -27.67
N GLY A 61 -4.16 10.48 -27.36
CA GLY A 61 -3.12 9.82 -26.56
C GLY A 61 -2.20 8.88 -27.36
N GLU A 62 -2.38 8.77 -28.67
CA GLU A 62 -1.55 7.91 -29.53
C GLU A 62 -0.26 8.63 -29.98
N PHE A 63 0.64 8.91 -29.04
CA PHE A 63 1.82 9.75 -29.33
C PHE A 63 2.82 9.12 -30.30
N GLU A 64 3.08 7.80 -30.21
CA GLU A 64 4.05 7.16 -31.12
C GLU A 64 3.61 7.19 -32.57
N THR A 65 2.30 7.03 -32.85
CA THR A 65 1.76 7.13 -34.21
C THR A 65 1.69 8.59 -34.66
N ALA A 66 1.36 9.52 -33.76
CA ALA A 66 1.41 10.96 -34.04
C ALA A 66 2.83 11.43 -34.43
N TRP A 67 3.87 11.00 -33.71
CA TRP A 67 5.26 11.34 -34.05
C TRP A 67 5.67 10.80 -35.43
N ARG A 68 5.27 9.56 -35.76
CA ARG A 68 5.53 8.99 -37.09
C ARG A 68 4.84 9.79 -38.20
N ASP A 69 3.62 10.24 -37.98
CA ASP A 69 2.92 11.10 -38.94
C ASP A 69 3.62 12.46 -39.09
N LEU A 70 4.13 13.06 -38.00
CA LEU A 70 4.92 14.30 -38.08
C LEU A 70 6.22 14.12 -38.86
N ASP A 71 6.94 13.03 -38.64
CA ASP A 71 8.16 12.69 -39.40
C ASP A 71 7.82 12.49 -40.88
N ALA A 72 6.72 11.81 -41.19
CA ALA A 72 6.24 11.63 -42.56
C ALA A 72 5.88 12.96 -43.23
N ALA A 73 5.13 13.84 -42.55
CA ALA A 73 4.78 15.16 -43.06
C ALA A 73 6.04 16.02 -43.32
N ARG A 74 7.02 15.99 -42.39
CA ARG A 74 8.31 16.67 -42.57
C ARG A 74 9.06 16.17 -43.80
N ASN A 75 9.07 14.87 -44.03
CA ASN A 75 9.75 14.27 -45.19
C ASN A 75 9.07 14.60 -46.53
N LEU A 76 7.79 14.98 -46.52
CA LEU A 76 7.05 15.32 -47.74
C LEU A 76 7.24 16.76 -48.18
N SER A 77 7.28 17.72 -47.26
CA SER A 77 7.34 19.15 -47.60
C SER A 77 8.31 19.99 -46.75
N GLY A 78 9.15 19.35 -45.95
CA GLY A 78 9.99 20.06 -44.96
C GLY A 78 9.20 20.61 -43.78
N GLU A 79 9.83 21.52 -43.04
CA GLU A 79 9.23 22.22 -41.88
C GLU A 79 8.34 23.40 -42.34
N SER A 80 7.24 23.09 -43.01
CA SER A 80 6.25 24.09 -43.43
C SER A 80 5.53 24.73 -42.24
N THR A 81 4.79 25.81 -42.48
CA THR A 81 3.95 26.44 -41.45
C THR A 81 2.92 25.48 -40.86
N ASP A 82 2.32 24.64 -41.70
CA ASP A 82 1.36 23.61 -41.27
C ASP A 82 2.04 22.53 -40.43
N TRP A 83 3.26 22.13 -40.81
CA TRP A 83 4.05 21.20 -40.02
C TRP A 83 4.42 21.77 -38.65
N LEU A 84 4.87 23.03 -38.59
CA LEU A 84 5.19 23.70 -37.32
C LEU A 84 3.96 23.80 -36.40
N SER A 85 2.79 24.10 -36.96
CA SER A 85 1.52 24.15 -36.23
C SER A 85 1.11 22.77 -35.68
N ALA A 86 1.21 21.73 -36.50
CA ALA A 86 0.94 20.34 -36.09
C ALA A 86 1.94 19.86 -35.03
N HIS A 87 3.24 20.11 -35.24
CA HIS A 87 4.30 19.77 -34.30
C HIS A 87 4.08 20.44 -32.94
N LYS A 88 3.75 21.74 -32.94
CA LYS A 88 3.39 22.46 -31.72
C LYS A 88 2.20 21.82 -31.02
N SER A 89 1.14 21.50 -31.75
CA SER A 89 -0.06 20.86 -31.18
C SER A 89 0.26 19.51 -30.52
N VAL A 90 1.03 18.64 -31.20
CA VAL A 90 1.44 17.34 -30.64
C VAL A 90 2.29 17.53 -29.38
N MET A 91 3.22 18.48 -29.39
CA MET A 91 4.02 18.84 -28.21
C MET A 91 3.15 19.33 -27.05
N ASP A 92 2.19 20.21 -27.32
CA ASP A 92 1.29 20.77 -26.31
C ASP A 92 0.46 19.66 -25.63
N TYR A 93 -0.13 18.74 -26.41
CA TYR A 93 -0.84 17.58 -25.86
C TYR A 93 0.06 16.65 -25.04
N ALA A 94 1.30 16.41 -25.49
CA ALA A 94 2.23 15.56 -24.76
C ALA A 94 2.67 16.21 -23.43
N LEU A 95 2.85 17.53 -23.42
CA LEU A 95 3.13 18.30 -22.20
C LEU A 95 1.94 18.31 -21.25
N GLU A 96 0.71 18.35 -21.76
CA GLU A 96 -0.50 18.24 -20.95
C GLU A 96 -0.56 16.90 -20.20
N VAL A 97 -0.15 15.79 -20.84
CA VAL A 97 -0.03 14.48 -20.18
C VAL A 97 0.97 14.53 -19.02
N VAL A 98 2.12 15.16 -19.20
CA VAL A 98 3.10 15.36 -18.11
C VAL A 98 2.46 16.14 -16.97
N VAL A 99 1.77 17.25 -17.26
CA VAL A 99 1.08 18.07 -16.25
C VAL A 99 0.01 17.25 -15.51
N ASN A 100 -0.72 16.37 -16.19
CA ASN A 100 -1.70 15.49 -15.57
C ASN A 100 -1.05 14.47 -14.62
N HIS A 101 0.09 13.87 -14.98
CA HIS A 101 0.87 13.03 -14.07
C HIS A 101 1.34 13.80 -12.83
N LEU A 102 1.86 15.02 -13.01
CA LEU A 102 2.27 15.88 -11.90
C LEU A 102 1.10 16.21 -10.96
N ARG A 103 -0.08 16.54 -11.51
CA ARG A 103 -1.30 16.79 -10.74
C ARG A 103 -1.75 15.53 -9.96
N GLY A 104 -1.58 14.35 -10.57
CA GLY A 104 -1.87 13.05 -9.95
C GLY A 104 -0.84 12.58 -8.91
N ASN A 105 0.22 13.36 -8.63
CA ASN A 105 1.37 12.97 -7.81
C ASN A 105 2.13 11.73 -8.34
N ASP A 106 2.03 11.46 -9.64
CA ASP A 106 2.82 10.44 -10.34
C ASP A 106 4.07 11.07 -10.94
N PHE A 107 5.05 11.35 -10.06
CA PHE A 107 6.28 12.03 -10.46
C PHE A 107 7.19 11.15 -11.31
N ASP A 108 7.20 9.85 -11.08
CA ASP A 108 7.97 8.89 -11.88
C ASP A 108 7.40 8.79 -13.30
N GLY A 109 6.07 8.70 -13.45
CA GLY A 109 5.39 8.76 -14.74
C GLY A 109 5.66 10.07 -15.49
N ALA A 110 5.61 11.21 -14.80
CA ALA A 110 5.95 12.51 -15.39
C ALA A 110 7.40 12.56 -15.91
N ILE A 111 8.37 12.09 -15.13
CA ILE A 111 9.79 12.04 -15.53
C ILE A 111 9.98 11.11 -16.73
N ALA A 112 9.35 9.92 -16.72
CA ALA A 112 9.45 8.97 -17.83
C ALA A 112 8.90 9.56 -19.15
N GLN A 113 7.80 10.32 -19.10
CA GLN A 113 7.27 11.01 -20.28
C GLN A 113 8.18 12.15 -20.73
N LEU A 114 8.76 12.93 -19.80
CA LEU A 114 9.75 13.96 -20.13
C LEU A 114 11.01 13.38 -20.79
N ASP A 115 11.44 12.17 -20.38
CA ASP A 115 12.58 11.48 -21.00
C ASP A 115 12.25 11.04 -22.44
N LYS A 116 11.03 10.55 -22.69
CA LYS A 116 10.56 10.24 -24.06
C LYS A 116 10.55 11.49 -24.93
N LEU A 117 10.06 12.61 -24.41
CA LEU A 117 10.04 13.89 -25.12
C LEU A 117 11.46 14.43 -25.38
N ALA A 118 12.37 14.33 -24.41
CA ALA A 118 13.75 14.80 -24.56
C ALA A 118 14.49 14.09 -25.72
N LYS A 119 14.21 12.80 -25.97
CA LYS A 119 14.76 12.05 -27.11
C LYS A 119 14.40 12.65 -28.47
N ARG A 120 13.31 13.42 -28.56
CA ARG A 120 12.85 14.07 -29.79
C ARG A 120 13.53 15.43 -30.04
N LYS A 121 14.49 15.83 -29.20
CA LYS A 121 15.25 17.10 -29.28
C LYS A 121 14.35 18.34 -29.44
N PRO A 122 13.35 18.56 -28.58
CA PRO A 122 12.53 19.76 -28.66
C PRO A 122 13.40 21.00 -28.43
N ALA A 123 13.09 22.07 -29.14
CA ALA A 123 13.76 23.34 -28.94
C ALA A 123 13.32 23.95 -27.60
N GLY A 124 14.22 24.02 -26.62
CA GLY A 124 14.08 24.90 -25.44
C GLY A 124 14.27 24.26 -24.06
N GLY A 125 14.46 25.12 -23.05
CA GLY A 125 14.70 24.76 -21.64
C GLY A 125 13.46 24.31 -20.85
N SER A 126 12.27 24.32 -21.46
CA SER A 126 11.00 24.02 -20.79
C SER A 126 10.94 22.60 -20.19
N LEU A 127 11.49 21.60 -20.89
CA LEU A 127 11.54 20.21 -20.38
C LEU A 127 12.45 20.06 -19.15
N ALA A 128 13.56 20.79 -19.10
CA ALA A 128 14.46 20.76 -17.97
C ALA A 128 13.81 21.39 -16.73
N ALA A 129 13.12 22.53 -16.93
CA ALA A 129 12.34 23.18 -15.89
C ALA A 129 11.23 22.25 -15.36
N LEU A 130 10.45 21.60 -16.23
CA LEU A 130 9.40 20.66 -15.81
C LEU A 130 9.96 19.42 -15.08
N ARG A 131 11.13 18.91 -15.49
CA ARG A 131 11.79 17.81 -14.78
C ARG A 131 12.20 18.25 -13.37
N GLU A 132 12.72 19.45 -13.24
CA GLU A 132 13.07 19.99 -11.92
C GLU A 132 11.83 20.24 -11.07
N VAL A 133 10.75 20.78 -11.64
CA VAL A 133 9.44 20.88 -10.98
C VAL A 133 8.99 19.52 -10.44
N ALA A 134 9.04 18.45 -11.25
CA ALA A 134 8.66 17.10 -10.81
C ALA A 134 9.44 16.64 -9.57
N ARG A 135 10.77 16.84 -9.56
CA ARG A 135 11.62 16.50 -8.41
C ARG A 135 11.30 17.34 -7.17
N ARG A 136 11.04 18.64 -7.36
CA ARG A 136 10.68 19.54 -6.25
C ARG A 136 9.35 19.14 -5.62
N LEU A 137 8.34 18.80 -6.43
CA LEU A 137 7.05 18.32 -5.95
C LEU A 137 7.18 16.97 -5.20
N ASP A 138 7.97 16.03 -5.72
CA ASP A 138 8.25 14.76 -5.03
C ASP A 138 8.96 14.98 -3.68
N SER A 139 9.97 15.85 -3.66
CA SER A 139 10.68 16.24 -2.44
C SER A 139 9.74 16.89 -1.42
N ALA A 140 8.89 17.83 -1.85
CA ALA A 140 7.88 18.46 -1.00
C ALA A 140 6.94 17.44 -0.37
N ARG A 141 6.47 16.45 -1.15
CA ARG A 141 5.62 15.37 -0.65
C ARG A 141 6.35 14.55 0.42
N LYS A 142 7.57 14.08 0.14
CA LYS A 142 8.37 13.29 1.09
C LYS A 142 8.67 14.05 2.38
N LEU A 143 8.96 15.35 2.29
CA LEU A 143 9.19 16.21 3.45
C LEU A 143 7.91 16.39 4.28
N SER A 144 6.77 16.59 3.63
CA SER A 144 5.46 16.71 4.29
C SER A 144 5.09 15.43 5.05
N LEU A 145 5.36 14.24 4.47
CA LEU A 145 5.11 12.96 5.15
C LEU A 145 5.88 12.83 6.46
N ARG A 146 7.06 13.45 6.57
CA ARG A 146 7.92 13.45 7.76
C ARG A 146 7.63 14.59 8.72
N GLY A 147 6.70 15.49 8.38
CA GLY A 147 6.36 16.68 9.18
C GLY A 147 7.27 17.89 8.97
N LYS A 148 8.12 17.88 7.93
CA LYS A 148 9.01 19.01 7.60
C LYS A 148 8.32 20.00 6.68
N PHE A 149 7.25 20.63 7.16
CA PHE A 149 6.37 21.48 6.34
C PHE A 149 7.06 22.76 5.83
N ALA A 150 7.93 23.39 6.62
CA ALA A 150 8.70 24.56 6.17
C ALA A 150 9.62 24.23 4.97
N ASP A 151 10.33 23.09 5.04
CA ASP A 151 11.17 22.63 3.93
C ASP A 151 10.32 22.26 2.71
N ALA A 152 9.14 21.64 2.93
CA ALA A 152 8.22 21.28 1.86
C ALA A 152 7.66 22.51 1.15
N GLU A 153 7.23 23.53 1.89
CA GLU A 153 6.80 24.82 1.34
C GLU A 153 7.91 25.48 0.51
N ALA A 154 9.16 25.44 0.99
CA ALA A 154 10.30 25.96 0.23
C ALA A 154 10.49 25.23 -1.12
N GLN A 155 10.30 23.90 -1.16
CA GLN A 155 10.32 23.16 -2.42
C GLN A 155 9.17 23.55 -3.35
N LEU A 156 7.95 23.76 -2.83
CA LEU A 156 6.79 24.19 -3.62
C LEU A 156 6.95 25.63 -4.14
N HIS A 157 7.56 26.51 -3.35
CA HIS A 157 7.94 27.85 -3.77
C HIS A 157 8.96 27.82 -4.92
N ALA A 158 10.00 26.98 -4.80
CA ALA A 158 10.98 26.80 -5.87
C ALA A 158 10.32 26.22 -7.15
N ALA A 159 9.40 25.26 -7.01
CA ALA A 159 8.65 24.71 -8.14
C ALA A 159 7.78 25.78 -8.83
N THR A 160 7.11 26.63 -8.05
CA THR A 160 6.30 27.74 -8.58
C THR A 160 7.16 28.76 -9.31
N ALA A 161 8.35 29.09 -8.80
CA ALA A 161 9.28 30.01 -9.45
C ALA A 161 9.80 29.47 -10.80
N LEU A 162 9.97 28.16 -10.92
CA LEU A 162 10.37 27.51 -12.17
C LEU A 162 9.25 27.52 -13.22
N GLN A 163 8.00 27.34 -12.81
CA GLN A 163 6.85 27.32 -13.71
C GLN A 163 5.60 27.98 -13.11
N PRO A 164 5.50 29.33 -13.16
CA PRO A 164 4.38 30.07 -12.55
C PRO A 164 3.01 29.77 -13.18
N GLY A 165 2.98 29.27 -14.42
CA GLY A 165 1.76 28.96 -15.16
C GLY A 165 0.99 27.72 -14.67
N LEU A 166 1.56 26.94 -13.74
CA LEU A 166 0.91 25.74 -13.20
C LEU A 166 0.14 26.04 -11.91
N ALA A 167 -1.11 26.49 -12.07
CA ALA A 167 -1.97 26.91 -10.96
C ALA A 167 -2.13 25.87 -9.84
N PHE A 168 -2.14 24.57 -10.18
CA PHE A 168 -2.29 23.49 -9.20
C PHE A 168 -1.16 23.43 -8.16
N ILE A 169 0.03 23.97 -8.47
CA ILE A 169 1.13 24.07 -7.49
C ILE A 169 0.75 25.07 -6.39
N GLY A 170 0.02 26.13 -6.73
CA GLY A 170 -0.54 27.08 -5.78
C GLY A 170 -1.51 26.41 -4.79
N ASP A 171 -2.41 25.57 -5.29
CA ASP A 171 -3.33 24.80 -4.47
C ASP A 171 -2.59 23.84 -3.53
N GLN A 172 -1.57 23.14 -4.05
CA GLN A 172 -0.71 22.27 -3.25
C GLN A 172 0.06 23.03 -2.16
N LYS A 173 0.50 24.26 -2.46
CA LYS A 173 1.17 25.14 -1.50
C LYS A 173 0.23 25.54 -0.37
N GLN A 174 -0.99 25.95 -0.69
CA GLN A 174 -2.00 26.31 0.30
C GLN A 174 -2.34 25.12 1.21
N LEU A 175 -2.56 23.93 0.63
CA LEU A 175 -2.81 22.72 1.40
C LEU A 175 -1.61 22.32 2.29
N CYS A 176 -0.39 22.47 1.79
CA CYS A 176 0.83 22.22 2.55
C CYS A 176 0.92 23.18 3.75
N HIS A 177 0.60 24.45 3.54
CA HIS A 177 0.59 25.47 4.57
C HIS A 177 -0.43 25.21 5.69
N GLU A 178 -1.67 24.90 5.32
CA GLU A 178 -2.72 24.56 6.28
C GLU A 178 -2.36 23.32 7.12
N ARG A 179 -1.78 22.30 6.47
CA ARG A 179 -1.25 21.12 7.16
C ARG A 179 -0.07 21.47 8.08
N GLY A 180 0.79 22.38 7.65
CA GLY A 180 1.92 22.89 8.43
C GLY A 180 1.49 23.61 9.71
N GLU A 181 0.50 24.50 9.63
CA GLU A 181 -0.05 25.19 10.80
C GLU A 181 -0.73 24.20 11.76
N ARG A 182 -1.52 23.25 11.24
CA ARG A 182 -2.12 22.21 12.08
C ARG A 182 -1.05 21.34 12.75
N TYR A 183 -0.01 20.95 12.03
CA TYR A 183 1.13 20.21 12.58
C TYR A 183 1.84 20.99 13.68
N ARG A 184 2.06 22.30 13.49
CA ARG A 184 2.72 23.17 14.47
C ARG A 184 1.95 23.21 15.80
N LEU A 185 0.63 23.41 15.74
CA LEU A 185 -0.25 23.42 16.92
C LEU A 185 -0.23 22.08 17.65
N LEU A 186 -0.37 20.97 16.91
CA LEU A 186 -0.35 19.63 17.50
C LEU A 186 1.03 19.28 18.07
N SER A 187 2.12 19.73 17.44
CA SER A 187 3.48 19.53 17.95
C SER A 187 3.71 20.28 19.26
N GLU A 188 3.16 21.50 19.39
CA GLU A 188 3.21 22.24 20.66
C GLU A 188 2.41 21.52 21.75
N GLN A 189 1.20 21.04 21.44
CA GLN A 189 0.38 20.24 22.35
C GLN A 189 1.10 18.97 22.80
N LEU A 190 1.72 18.25 21.87
CA LEU A 190 2.51 17.05 22.15
C LEU A 190 3.66 17.36 23.12
N HIS A 191 4.46 18.39 22.84
CA HIS A 191 5.57 18.77 23.72
C HIS A 191 5.09 19.20 25.10
N ARG A 192 3.98 19.97 25.19
CA ARG A 192 3.38 20.37 26.46
C ARG A 192 2.92 19.16 27.27
N ALA A 193 2.21 18.23 26.63
CA ALA A 193 1.73 17.00 27.24
C ALA A 193 2.90 16.13 27.77
N LEU A 194 3.96 15.98 26.97
CA LEU A 194 5.18 15.28 27.39
C LEU A 194 5.86 15.97 28.59
N ALA A 195 5.93 17.30 28.60
CA ALA A 195 6.58 18.06 29.67
C ALA A 195 5.88 17.92 31.03
N VAL A 196 4.55 17.83 31.03
CA VAL A 196 3.75 17.61 32.26
C VAL A 196 3.44 16.13 32.51
N SER A 197 4.00 15.22 31.71
CA SER A 197 3.75 13.77 31.78
C SER A 197 2.25 13.38 31.69
N ASP A 198 1.48 14.17 30.93
CA ASP A 198 0.11 13.85 30.54
C ASP A 198 0.16 12.91 29.32
N TRP A 199 0.28 11.63 29.62
CA TRP A 199 0.49 10.59 28.61
C TRP A 199 -0.73 10.37 27.72
N THR A 200 -1.94 10.56 28.23
CA THR A 200 -3.18 10.44 27.44
C THR A 200 -3.25 11.55 26.39
N ALA A 201 -2.98 12.81 26.79
CA ALA A 201 -2.90 13.92 25.84
C ALA A 201 -1.73 13.76 24.86
N ALA A 202 -0.61 13.18 25.29
CA ALA A 202 0.54 12.93 24.43
C ALA A 202 0.22 11.88 23.33
N VAL A 203 -0.50 10.80 23.65
CA VAL A 203 -0.96 9.82 22.63
C VAL A 203 -1.91 10.48 21.64
N ALA A 204 -2.92 11.20 22.12
CA ALA A 204 -3.91 11.85 21.24
C ALA A 204 -3.28 12.88 20.29
N ALA A 205 -2.34 13.69 20.80
CA ALA A 205 -1.59 14.64 19.98
C ALA A 205 -0.67 13.93 18.98
N ALA A 206 0.00 12.85 19.38
CA ALA A 206 0.85 12.07 18.49
C ALA A 206 0.05 11.39 17.36
N ASP A 207 -1.12 10.82 17.65
CA ASP A 207 -1.99 10.22 16.63
C ASP A 207 -2.48 11.25 15.63
N SER A 208 -2.93 12.40 16.12
CA SER A 208 -3.33 13.53 15.28
C SER A 208 -2.19 14.03 14.38
N ILE A 209 -0.94 13.99 14.86
CA ILE A 209 0.23 14.31 14.04
C ILE A 209 0.45 13.25 12.97
N LEU A 210 0.31 11.96 13.31
CA LEU A 210 0.55 10.85 12.37
C LEU A 210 -0.50 10.76 11.26
N GLU A 211 -1.71 11.26 11.48
CA GLU A 211 -2.70 11.45 10.40
C GLU A 211 -2.21 12.45 9.33
N ILE A 212 -1.50 13.51 9.76
CA ILE A 212 -1.02 14.56 8.86
C ILE A 212 0.37 14.23 8.32
N ALA A 213 1.23 13.63 9.13
CA ALA A 213 2.63 13.33 8.85
C ALA A 213 2.94 11.89 9.31
N PRO A 214 2.56 10.88 8.51
CA PRO A 214 2.60 9.47 8.94
C PRO A 214 4.02 8.97 9.20
N GLU A 215 5.05 9.59 8.60
CA GLU A 215 6.46 9.27 8.80
C GLU A 215 7.14 10.13 9.88
N ASN A 216 6.39 10.89 10.68
CA ASN A 216 6.98 11.75 11.69
C ASN A 216 7.65 10.92 12.81
N PRO A 217 8.98 11.03 13.01
CA PRO A 217 9.68 10.21 13.99
C PRO A 217 9.35 10.62 15.43
N VAL A 218 9.20 11.91 15.70
CA VAL A 218 8.93 12.44 17.04
C VAL A 218 7.57 11.97 17.55
N ALA A 219 6.54 12.03 16.72
CA ALA A 219 5.21 11.56 17.09
C ALA A 219 5.17 10.04 17.27
N ARG A 220 5.85 9.25 16.42
CA ARG A 220 5.96 7.80 16.62
C ARG A 220 6.63 7.44 17.94
N ASP A 221 7.75 8.11 18.25
CA ASP A 221 8.48 7.90 19.49
C ASP A 221 7.68 8.35 20.71
N ALA A 222 7.01 9.50 20.63
CA ALA A 222 6.18 10.01 21.71
C ALA A 222 4.97 9.11 21.97
N ARG A 223 4.29 8.63 20.92
CA ARG A 223 3.20 7.63 21.04
C ARG A 223 3.72 6.38 21.73
N LYS A 224 4.86 5.83 21.30
CA LYS A 224 5.46 4.63 21.89
C LYS A 224 5.79 4.83 23.38
N ARG A 225 6.41 5.97 23.74
CA ARG A 225 6.76 6.29 25.13
C ARG A 225 5.53 6.50 26.02
N ALA A 226 4.56 7.28 25.55
CA ALA A 226 3.35 7.56 26.30
C ALA A 226 2.51 6.30 26.53
N TRP A 227 2.42 5.41 25.54
CA TRP A 227 1.77 4.10 25.70
C TRP A 227 2.43 3.23 26.79
N ASN A 228 3.75 3.19 26.85
CA ASN A 228 4.47 2.44 27.88
C ASN A 228 4.19 2.99 29.29
N GLU A 229 4.11 4.31 29.44
CA GLU A 229 3.90 4.98 30.73
C GLU A 229 2.45 4.94 31.22
N VAL A 230 1.46 5.03 30.32
CA VAL A 230 0.05 4.78 30.67
C VAL A 230 -0.10 3.34 31.17
N GLY A 231 0.55 2.37 30.50
CA GLY A 231 0.56 0.97 30.93
C GLY A 231 1.21 0.74 32.31
N ALA A 232 2.24 1.51 32.67
CA ALA A 232 2.94 1.41 33.96
C ALA A 232 2.10 1.94 35.14
N LYS A 233 1.35 3.04 34.98
CA LYS A 233 0.54 3.64 36.06
C LYS A 233 -0.63 2.74 36.53
N PHE A 234 -1.14 1.85 35.68
CA PHE A 234 -2.13 0.84 36.10
C PHE A 234 -1.54 -0.26 36.99
N ALA A 235 -0.21 -0.47 36.96
CA ALA A 235 0.47 -1.42 37.86
C ALA A 235 0.74 -0.82 39.25
N ASP A 236 1.10 0.46 39.35
CA ASP A 236 1.41 1.13 40.62
C ASP A 236 0.19 1.58 41.43
N SER A 237 -0.98 1.72 40.81
CA SER A 237 -2.23 2.12 41.49
C SER A 237 -2.77 1.09 42.50
N ARG A 238 -2.07 -0.04 42.72
CA ARG A 238 -2.38 -1.04 43.76
C ARG A 238 -1.49 -0.95 45.00
N VAL A 239 -0.62 0.07 45.13
CA VAL A 239 0.30 0.17 46.26
C VAL A 239 0.13 1.49 47.01
N ALA A 240 -0.85 1.53 47.92
CA ALA A 240 -0.89 2.50 49.01
C ALA A 240 -1.41 1.83 50.30
N GLY A 241 -0.47 1.56 51.22
CA GLY A 241 -0.72 1.49 52.66
C GLY A 241 -0.91 0.09 53.29
N PRO A 242 -0.45 -0.13 54.55
CA PRO A 242 -0.05 -1.45 55.04
C PRO A 242 -0.95 -2.04 56.15
N ARG A 243 -0.92 -3.38 56.27
CA ARG A 243 -1.49 -4.24 57.35
C ARG A 243 -3.03 -4.23 57.44
N SER A 244 -3.72 -5.26 57.90
CA SER A 244 -3.54 -6.71 58.03
C SER A 244 -4.94 -7.20 58.44
N VAL A 245 -5.39 -8.31 57.84
CA VAL A 245 -6.32 -9.32 58.37
C VAL A 245 -7.41 -8.87 59.37
N ALA A 246 -8.69 -8.97 58.96
CA ALA A 246 -9.75 -9.77 59.61
C ALA A 246 -11.17 -9.22 59.34
N GLU A 247 -12.06 -10.15 58.94
CA GLU A 247 -13.49 -10.27 59.29
C GLU A 247 -14.46 -9.19 58.76
N THR A 248 -15.62 -9.49 58.16
CA THR A 248 -16.56 -10.64 58.17
C THR A 248 -17.52 -10.44 56.95
N GLN A 249 -18.21 -11.39 56.31
CA GLN A 249 -19.12 -12.46 56.75
C GLN A 249 -19.23 -13.50 55.60
N HIS A 250 -18.88 -14.77 55.82
CA HIS A 250 -19.75 -15.92 56.10
C HIS A 250 -20.62 -16.43 54.92
N TRP A 251 -20.23 -17.58 54.35
CA TRP A 251 -21.13 -18.57 53.76
C TRP A 251 -20.68 -19.96 54.24
N PRO A 252 -21.60 -20.84 54.71
CA PRO A 252 -21.25 -22.01 55.51
C PRO A 252 -20.73 -23.18 54.67
N GLY A 253 -19.91 -23.98 55.34
CA GLY A 253 -19.02 -24.97 54.75
C GLY A 253 -19.66 -26.30 54.35
N SER A 254 -18.90 -27.04 53.55
CA SER A 254 -18.76 -28.47 53.73
C SER A 254 -17.27 -28.81 53.77
N ASP A 255 -16.90 -29.43 54.88
CA ASP A 255 -15.59 -29.91 55.25
C ASP A 255 -15.14 -31.06 54.34
N SER A 256 -13.92 -30.99 53.80
CA SER A 256 -13.07 -32.16 53.60
C SER A 256 -11.66 -31.76 53.16
N THR A 257 -10.72 -31.92 54.09
CA THR A 257 -9.31 -32.14 53.77
C THR A 257 -9.15 -33.35 52.85
N LYS A 258 -8.70 -33.13 51.61
CA LYS A 258 -7.89 -34.06 50.79
C LYS A 258 -7.36 -33.33 49.55
N LYS A 259 -6.12 -33.65 49.18
CA LYS A 259 -5.41 -33.25 47.96
C LYS A 259 -6.34 -33.13 46.74
N HIS A 260 -6.32 -31.98 46.05
CA HIS A 260 -6.77 -31.84 44.66
C HIS A 260 -5.50 -31.66 43.82
N GLU A 261 -4.99 -32.62 43.05
CA GLU A 261 -5.59 -33.34 41.92
C GLU A 261 -6.34 -32.40 40.96
N ALA A 262 -5.72 -32.21 39.79
CA ALA A 262 -6.16 -31.42 38.68
C ALA A 262 -7.60 -31.80 38.26
N SER A 263 -8.57 -30.97 38.61
CA SER A 263 -9.92 -31.05 38.08
C SER A 263 -10.06 -30.15 36.86
N ASP A 264 -10.20 -30.83 35.73
CA ASP A 264 -10.72 -30.38 34.44
C ASP A 264 -12.08 -29.66 34.63
N GLU A 265 -12.08 -28.34 34.87
CA GLU A 265 -13.29 -27.52 34.69
C GLU A 265 -13.41 -27.12 33.22
N SER A 266 -13.92 -28.09 32.46
CA SER A 266 -14.39 -27.98 31.09
C SER A 266 -15.80 -27.36 31.06
N THR A 267 -15.95 -26.09 31.41
CA THR A 267 -17.06 -25.30 30.85
C THR A 267 -16.86 -25.22 29.33
N GLU A 268 -17.78 -25.83 28.58
CA GLU A 268 -17.75 -26.06 27.12
C GLU A 268 -17.63 -24.74 26.33
N ARG A 269 -16.39 -24.29 26.09
CA ARG A 269 -16.15 -23.22 25.12
C ARG A 269 -16.07 -23.83 23.71
N PRO A 270 -16.93 -23.43 22.76
CA PRO A 270 -16.75 -23.78 21.36
C PRO A 270 -15.45 -23.17 20.84
N ARG A 271 -14.72 -23.93 20.01
CA ARG A 271 -13.44 -23.52 19.44
C ARG A 271 -13.61 -22.23 18.62
N ALA A 272 -12.66 -21.31 18.71
CA ALA A 272 -12.78 -20.03 18.00
C ALA A 272 -12.81 -20.21 16.48
N PRO A 273 -13.51 -19.32 15.74
CA PRO A 273 -13.50 -19.34 14.28
C PRO A 273 -12.07 -19.14 13.76
N ARG A 274 -11.62 -20.09 12.92
CA ARG A 274 -10.29 -20.12 12.34
C ARG A 274 -10.28 -20.91 11.02
N PHE A 275 -9.33 -20.63 10.15
CA PHE A 275 -9.14 -21.33 8.88
C PHE A 275 -7.65 -21.39 8.51
N LEU A 276 -7.29 -22.26 7.58
CA LEU A 276 -5.98 -22.30 6.95
C LEU A 276 -5.96 -21.41 5.72
N LEU A 277 -4.92 -20.60 5.60
CA LEU A 277 -4.64 -19.78 4.43
C LEU A 277 -3.38 -20.32 3.76
N TRP A 278 -3.56 -20.94 2.60
CA TRP A 278 -2.48 -21.41 1.75
C TRP A 278 -2.12 -20.33 0.74
N ILE A 279 -0.83 -20.00 0.66
CA ILE A 279 -0.35 -18.95 -0.23
C ILE A 279 0.74 -19.55 -1.11
N ASP A 280 0.50 -19.58 -2.42
CA ASP A 280 1.38 -20.25 -3.37
C ASP A 280 2.77 -19.62 -3.39
N GLY A 281 3.79 -20.48 -3.28
CA GLY A 281 5.18 -20.06 -3.21
C GLY A 281 5.60 -19.36 -1.91
N VAL A 282 4.70 -19.26 -0.91
CA VAL A 282 4.98 -18.57 0.35
C VAL A 282 4.84 -19.50 1.57
N GLY A 283 3.72 -20.20 1.71
CA GLY A 283 3.49 -21.11 2.85
C GLY A 283 2.04 -21.15 3.34
N GLY A 284 1.80 -21.97 4.37
CA GLY A 284 0.52 -22.14 5.04
C GLY A 284 0.44 -21.34 6.34
N TYR A 285 -0.68 -20.67 6.57
CA TYR A 285 -0.91 -19.85 7.77
C TYR A 285 -2.19 -20.27 8.48
N LEU A 286 -2.14 -20.40 9.80
CA LEU A 286 -3.35 -20.58 10.61
C LEU A 286 -3.92 -19.20 10.95
N VAL A 287 -5.12 -18.89 10.45
CA VAL A 287 -5.79 -17.61 10.70
C VAL A 287 -6.81 -17.77 11.83
N CYS A 288 -6.57 -17.13 12.97
CA CYS A 288 -7.48 -17.06 14.11
C CYS A 288 -8.26 -15.73 14.08
N LEU A 289 -9.59 -15.80 14.16
CA LEU A 289 -10.48 -14.62 14.05
C LEU A 289 -11.02 -14.13 15.40
N SER A 290 -10.85 -14.91 16.47
CA SER A 290 -11.28 -14.52 17.81
C SER A 290 -10.29 -13.54 18.44
N ASP A 291 -10.82 -12.61 19.24
CA ASP A 291 -9.99 -11.70 20.04
C ASP A 291 -9.26 -12.41 21.17
N GLU A 292 -9.72 -13.59 21.57
CA GLU A 292 -8.99 -14.45 22.50
C GLU A 292 -8.57 -15.75 21.79
N VAL A 293 -7.28 -16.06 21.87
CA VAL A 293 -6.66 -17.24 21.25
C VAL A 293 -5.89 -18.02 22.30
N TYR A 294 -6.27 -19.29 22.49
CA TYR A 294 -5.59 -20.21 23.39
C TYR A 294 -4.51 -20.99 22.67
N ILE A 295 -3.33 -21.04 23.28
CA ILE A 295 -2.19 -21.84 22.82
C ILE A 295 -1.94 -22.94 23.85
N GLY A 296 -1.77 -24.16 23.37
CA GLY A 296 -1.54 -25.30 24.25
C GLY A 296 -1.25 -26.58 23.50
N GLN A 297 -1.26 -27.69 24.24
CA GLN A 297 -0.85 -28.98 23.73
C GLN A 297 -1.74 -29.49 22.59
N SER A 298 -1.09 -30.10 21.60
CA SER A 298 -1.75 -30.95 20.61
C SER A 298 -2.02 -32.34 21.20
N PHE A 299 -3.29 -32.71 21.27
CA PHE A 299 -3.77 -34.05 21.62
C PHE A 299 -5.13 -34.27 20.94
N PRO A 300 -5.60 -35.53 20.81
CA PRO A 300 -6.92 -35.81 20.25
C PRO A 300 -8.03 -35.07 21.01
N GLY A 301 -8.82 -34.26 20.29
CA GLY A 301 -9.88 -33.44 20.90
C GLY A 301 -9.42 -32.12 21.53
N SER A 302 -8.15 -31.71 21.32
CA SER A 302 -7.62 -30.44 21.82
C SER A 302 -8.51 -29.26 21.43
N LYS A 303 -8.86 -28.46 22.44
CA LYS A 303 -9.65 -27.23 22.30
C LYS A 303 -8.79 -25.98 22.18
N ALA A 304 -7.46 -26.12 22.15
CA ALA A 304 -6.58 -25.00 21.88
C ALA A 304 -6.81 -24.49 20.45
N ASP A 305 -6.89 -23.17 20.28
CA ASP A 305 -7.02 -22.55 18.97
C ASP A 305 -5.73 -22.74 18.16
N VAL A 306 -4.59 -22.68 18.86
CA VAL A 306 -3.26 -23.04 18.36
C VAL A 306 -2.73 -24.23 19.15
N ALA A 307 -2.87 -25.42 18.58
CA ALA A 307 -2.36 -26.66 19.18
C ALA A 307 -0.90 -26.88 18.77
N ILE A 308 -0.01 -27.15 19.72
CA ILE A 308 1.43 -27.36 19.49
C ILE A 308 1.81 -28.77 19.95
N GLN A 309 2.52 -29.51 19.09
CA GLN A 309 3.11 -30.81 19.40
C GLN A 309 4.34 -30.63 20.29
N ALA A 310 4.12 -30.50 21.60
CA ALA A 310 5.15 -30.31 22.60
C ALA A 310 4.67 -30.77 24.00
N ASP A 311 5.61 -30.89 24.94
CA ASP A 311 5.29 -31.09 26.35
C ASP A 311 4.96 -29.74 27.03
N ILE A 312 3.79 -29.22 26.68
CA ILE A 312 3.19 -28.04 27.30
C ILE A 312 1.80 -28.39 27.78
N SER A 313 1.23 -27.56 28.64
CA SER A 313 -0.12 -27.75 29.18
C SER A 313 -1.19 -27.65 28.09
N ARG A 314 -2.32 -28.34 28.28
CA ARG A 314 -3.46 -28.34 27.34
C ARG A 314 -3.94 -26.92 26.97
N ARG A 315 -3.93 -26.01 27.94
CA ARG A 315 -4.10 -24.56 27.78
C ARG A 315 -2.95 -23.91 28.53
N HIS A 316 -1.92 -23.49 27.80
CA HIS A 316 -0.68 -23.01 28.41
C HIS A 316 -0.67 -21.50 28.54
N VAL A 317 -1.10 -20.80 27.50
CA VAL A 317 -1.30 -19.35 27.50
C VAL A 317 -2.56 -18.98 26.74
N LYS A 318 -3.08 -17.81 27.03
CA LYS A 318 -4.12 -17.14 26.26
C LYS A 318 -3.58 -15.80 25.79
N ILE A 319 -3.68 -15.51 24.50
CA ILE A 319 -3.40 -14.19 23.96
C ILE A 319 -4.74 -13.51 23.69
N ARG A 320 -4.91 -12.31 24.25
CA ARG A 320 -6.12 -11.50 24.07
C ARG A 320 -5.79 -10.20 23.38
N ARG A 321 -6.59 -9.80 22.40
CA ARG A 321 -6.60 -8.44 21.88
C ARG A 321 -7.31 -7.54 22.89
N GLU A 322 -6.66 -6.46 23.32
CA GLU A 322 -7.21 -5.51 24.28
C GLU A 322 -6.87 -4.09 23.83
N GLY A 323 -7.89 -3.33 23.44
CA GLY A 323 -7.70 -2.04 22.78
C GLY A 323 -6.86 -2.17 21.50
N GLU A 324 -5.77 -1.41 21.41
CA GLU A 324 -4.83 -1.48 20.27
C GLU A 324 -3.71 -2.53 20.48
N GLY A 325 -3.67 -3.21 21.62
CA GLY A 325 -2.58 -4.10 22.03
C GLY A 325 -2.97 -5.56 22.14
N TYR A 326 -1.99 -6.37 22.57
CA TYR A 326 -2.19 -7.78 22.88
C TYR A 326 -1.70 -8.08 24.28
N VAL A 327 -2.49 -8.82 25.05
CA VAL A 327 -2.15 -9.26 26.40
C VAL A 327 -1.93 -10.77 26.40
N LEU A 328 -0.80 -11.21 26.92
CA LEU A 328 -0.51 -12.60 27.21
C LEU A 328 -0.95 -12.91 28.65
N ASP A 329 -1.95 -13.77 28.80
CA ASP A 329 -2.34 -14.34 30.08
C ASP A 329 -1.64 -15.72 30.25
N PRO A 330 -0.69 -15.85 31.19
CA PRO A 330 -0.09 -17.14 31.52
C PRO A 330 -1.11 -18.00 32.27
N LEU A 331 -1.46 -19.16 31.71
CA LEU A 331 -2.39 -20.12 32.34
C LEU A 331 -1.64 -21.25 33.06
N HIS A 332 -0.32 -21.27 32.98
CA HIS A 332 0.56 -22.26 33.58
C HIS A 332 1.88 -21.63 34.02
N GLU A 333 2.58 -22.28 34.96
CA GLU A 333 3.74 -21.71 35.66
C GLU A 333 5.01 -21.54 34.80
N LYS A 334 5.12 -22.22 33.65
CA LYS A 334 6.32 -22.25 32.81
C LYS A 334 6.18 -21.39 31.56
N VAL A 335 5.99 -20.09 31.76
CA VAL A 335 5.92 -19.09 30.67
C VAL A 335 7.02 -18.07 30.88
N LYS A 336 7.78 -17.76 29.82
CA LYS A 336 8.74 -16.65 29.80
C LYS A 336 8.50 -15.76 28.60
N VAL A 337 8.79 -14.47 28.77
CA VAL A 337 8.86 -13.49 27.67
C VAL A 337 10.24 -12.86 27.72
N ASP A 338 10.97 -12.92 26.60
CA ASP A 338 12.37 -12.50 26.49
C ASP A 338 13.27 -13.06 27.61
N GLY A 339 13.07 -14.34 27.92
CA GLY A 339 13.80 -15.07 28.95
C GLY A 339 13.39 -14.76 30.39
N LYS A 340 12.47 -13.82 30.64
CA LYS A 340 11.97 -13.48 31.97
C LYS A 340 10.70 -14.26 32.29
N PRO A 341 10.59 -14.92 33.47
CA PRO A 341 9.38 -15.64 33.84
C PRO A 341 8.18 -14.71 34.01
N VAL A 342 7.02 -15.15 33.55
CA VAL A 342 5.76 -14.39 33.55
C VAL A 342 4.68 -15.22 34.22
N SER A 343 4.16 -14.73 35.35
CA SER A 343 3.13 -15.38 36.15
C SER A 343 1.81 -14.60 36.23
N SER A 344 1.75 -13.42 35.62
CA SER A 344 0.54 -12.59 35.55
C SER A 344 0.36 -12.00 34.14
N PRO A 345 -0.86 -11.59 33.76
CA PRO A 345 -1.13 -10.95 32.47
C PRO A 345 -0.15 -9.83 32.14
N MET A 346 0.37 -9.81 30.90
CA MET A 346 1.28 -8.76 30.45
C MET A 346 1.03 -8.34 28.99
N LEU A 347 1.35 -7.08 28.67
CA LEU A 347 1.27 -6.57 27.30
C LEU A 347 2.41 -7.13 26.45
N LEU A 348 2.10 -7.57 25.23
CA LEU A 348 3.05 -8.02 24.22
C LEU A 348 3.46 -6.86 23.31
N SER A 349 4.77 -6.78 23.03
CA SER A 349 5.38 -5.85 22.08
C SER A 349 5.91 -6.58 20.84
N ASP A 350 5.98 -5.87 19.69
CA ASP A 350 6.58 -6.43 18.48
C ASP A 350 8.02 -6.88 18.74
N GLY A 351 8.29 -8.16 18.46
CA GLY A 351 9.60 -8.79 18.64
C GLY A 351 9.69 -9.72 19.84
N ASP A 352 8.75 -9.63 20.80
CA ASP A 352 8.78 -10.43 22.03
C ASP A 352 8.89 -11.93 21.73
N GLU A 353 9.83 -12.58 22.41
CA GLU A 353 10.05 -14.03 22.34
C GLU A 353 9.32 -14.72 23.49
N LEU A 354 8.24 -15.44 23.16
CA LEU A 354 7.46 -16.23 24.10
C LEU A 354 8.05 -17.62 24.21
N GLU A 355 8.46 -18.02 25.41
CA GLU A 355 8.88 -19.39 25.73
C GLU A 355 7.81 -20.08 26.58
N LEU A 356 7.32 -21.22 26.10
CA LEU A 356 6.30 -22.04 26.75
C LEU A 356 6.90 -23.40 27.13
N GLY A 357 6.73 -23.82 28.38
CA GLY A 357 7.30 -25.06 28.90
C GLY A 357 8.83 -25.09 28.84
N GLU A 358 9.39 -26.17 28.31
CA GLU A 358 10.84 -26.39 28.21
C GLU A 358 11.34 -26.35 26.75
N GLY A 359 10.90 -25.35 25.99
CA GLY A 359 11.55 -25.01 24.72
C GLY A 359 10.65 -24.66 23.54
N VAL A 360 9.32 -24.64 23.70
CA VAL A 360 8.44 -24.06 22.67
C VAL A 360 8.71 -22.58 22.65
N ARG A 361 9.17 -22.05 21.52
CA ARG A 361 9.47 -20.63 21.35
C ARG A 361 8.73 -20.06 20.16
N LEU A 362 8.01 -18.97 20.41
CA LEU A 362 7.25 -18.20 19.44
C LEU A 362 7.74 -16.76 19.46
N ARG A 363 7.81 -16.11 18.29
CA ARG A 363 8.03 -14.66 18.21
C ARG A 363 6.72 -13.96 17.90
N PHE A 364 6.33 -13.02 18.74
CA PHE A 364 5.19 -12.15 18.47
C PHE A 364 5.60 -11.01 17.55
N ARG A 365 4.86 -10.81 16.46
CA ARG A 365 5.05 -9.71 15.52
C ARG A 365 3.76 -8.92 15.33
N LYS A 366 3.86 -7.59 15.31
CA LYS A 366 2.80 -6.68 14.88
C LYS A 366 3.34 -5.78 13.76
N PRO A 367 3.43 -6.30 12.52
CA PRO A 367 4.21 -5.67 11.47
C PRO A 367 3.57 -4.39 10.90
N HIS A 368 2.24 -4.26 11.00
CA HIS A 368 1.50 -3.13 10.44
C HIS A 368 0.90 -2.26 11.55
N VAL A 369 1.23 -0.96 11.56
CA VAL A 369 0.82 -0.04 12.66
C VAL A 369 -0.68 0.28 12.64
N LEU A 370 -1.31 0.28 11.45
CA LEU A 370 -2.73 0.58 11.26
C LEU A 370 -3.63 -0.66 11.21
N SER A 371 -3.06 -1.85 11.43
CA SER A 371 -3.86 -3.06 11.59
C SER A 371 -3.62 -3.61 12.99
N ALA A 372 -4.71 -3.96 13.68
CA ALA A 372 -4.58 -4.68 14.93
C ALA A 372 -4.13 -6.13 14.71
N SER A 373 -4.10 -6.66 13.47
CA SER A 373 -3.65 -8.03 13.20
C SER A 373 -2.18 -8.24 13.59
N ALA A 374 -1.90 -9.39 14.19
CA ALA A 374 -0.55 -9.80 14.58
C ALA A 374 -0.21 -11.18 14.01
N ARG A 375 1.08 -11.52 14.07
CA ARG A 375 1.63 -12.81 13.65
C ARG A 375 2.39 -13.45 14.80
N LEU A 376 2.22 -14.75 14.99
CA LEU A 376 3.13 -15.57 15.79
C LEU A 376 3.98 -16.41 14.85
N GLU A 377 5.29 -16.34 15.01
CA GLU A 377 6.26 -17.14 14.26
C GLU A 377 6.81 -18.23 15.16
N MET A 378 6.78 -19.48 14.68
CA MET A 378 7.47 -20.56 15.37
C MET A 378 8.97 -20.43 15.14
N ILE A 379 9.73 -20.13 16.19
CA ILE A 379 11.20 -20.02 16.14
C ILE A 379 11.90 -21.23 16.77
N SER A 380 11.15 -22.06 17.49
CA SER A 380 11.60 -23.39 17.91
C SER A 380 11.31 -24.46 16.84
N ARG A 381 11.77 -25.70 17.07
CA ARG A 381 11.57 -26.82 16.12
C ARG A 381 10.20 -27.50 16.23
N HIS A 382 9.34 -27.03 17.14
CA HIS A 382 8.03 -27.62 17.40
C HIS A 382 7.07 -27.34 16.25
N ARG A 383 6.03 -28.17 16.14
CA ARG A 383 5.03 -28.07 15.07
C ARG A 383 3.67 -27.73 15.63
N THR A 384 2.92 -26.93 14.90
CA THR A 384 1.48 -26.76 15.15
C THR A 384 0.69 -27.96 14.59
N GLN A 385 -0.54 -28.15 15.08
CA GLN A 385 -1.52 -29.07 14.50
C GLN A 385 -2.79 -28.28 14.12
N PRO A 386 -3.13 -28.15 12.83
CA PRO A 386 -2.36 -28.58 11.64
C PRO A 386 -1.02 -27.85 11.51
N PHE A 387 -0.10 -28.41 10.72
CA PHE A 387 1.21 -27.82 10.47
C PHE A 387 1.07 -26.55 9.64
N VAL A 388 1.60 -25.43 10.14
CA VAL A 388 1.62 -24.13 9.45
C VAL A 388 2.98 -23.46 9.63
N ASP A 389 3.35 -22.60 8.68
CA ASP A 389 4.56 -21.79 8.71
C ASP A 389 4.43 -20.56 9.63
N GLY A 390 3.19 -20.12 9.88
CA GLY A 390 2.90 -19.03 10.81
C GLY A 390 1.45 -19.01 11.28
N ILE A 391 1.20 -18.27 12.35
CA ILE A 391 -0.16 -18.07 12.89
C ILE A 391 -0.51 -16.59 12.78
N LEU A 392 -1.67 -16.28 12.25
CA LEU A 392 -2.21 -14.92 12.11
C LEU A 392 -3.33 -14.71 13.14
N LEU A 393 -3.14 -13.74 14.03
CA LEU A 393 -4.15 -13.26 14.97
C LEU A 393 -4.96 -12.15 14.28
N MET A 394 -5.80 -12.53 13.31
CA MET A 394 -6.44 -11.60 12.39
C MET A 394 -7.55 -10.78 13.07
N ALA A 395 -7.40 -9.46 12.97
CA ALA A 395 -8.37 -8.45 13.36
C ALA A 395 -9.32 -8.15 12.20
N GLU A 396 -9.58 -6.87 11.93
CA GLU A 396 -10.39 -6.38 10.82
C GLU A 396 -9.71 -6.57 9.46
N SER A 397 -8.37 -6.51 9.39
CA SER A 397 -7.63 -6.63 8.13
C SER A 397 -6.29 -7.33 8.25
N CYS A 398 -5.95 -8.15 7.26
CA CYS A 398 -4.66 -8.81 7.12
C CYS A 398 -4.12 -8.51 5.72
N VAL A 399 -2.93 -7.92 5.68
CA VAL A 399 -2.26 -7.46 4.45
C VAL A 399 -1.17 -8.46 4.06
N LEU A 400 -1.22 -8.92 2.82
CA LEU A 400 -0.32 -9.86 2.16
C LEU A 400 0.38 -9.13 1.01
N GLY A 401 1.68 -9.31 0.78
CA GLY A 401 2.37 -8.68 -0.36
C GLY A 401 3.86 -8.48 -0.13
N PRO A 402 4.57 -7.74 -1.01
CA PRO A 402 6.04 -7.76 -1.06
C PRO A 402 6.73 -6.98 0.07
N LYS A 403 6.01 -6.09 0.76
CA LYS A 403 6.60 -5.19 1.74
C LYS A 403 6.87 -5.93 3.05
N TRP A 404 7.99 -5.61 3.70
CA TRP A 404 8.37 -6.19 4.99
C TRP A 404 7.39 -5.86 6.14
N GLN A 405 6.57 -4.82 5.97
CA GLN A 405 5.53 -4.38 6.91
C GLN A 405 4.21 -5.16 6.75
N ASN A 406 4.11 -6.04 5.76
CA ASN A 406 2.93 -6.86 5.55
C ASN A 406 2.90 -8.01 6.57
N HIS A 407 1.69 -8.45 6.91
CA HIS A 407 1.49 -9.54 7.87
C HIS A 407 2.05 -10.85 7.33
N VAL A 408 1.89 -11.05 6.02
CA VAL A 408 2.59 -12.08 5.25
C VAL A 408 3.39 -11.39 4.15
N VAL A 409 4.68 -11.71 4.11
CA VAL A 409 5.62 -11.14 3.14
C VAL A 409 5.68 -12.06 1.93
N CYS A 410 5.02 -11.66 0.85
CA CYS A 410 4.99 -12.35 -0.44
C CYS A 410 5.92 -11.61 -1.42
N ARG A 411 7.21 -11.91 -1.38
CA ARG A 411 8.27 -11.12 -2.07
C ARG A 411 8.10 -11.01 -3.57
N GLU A 412 7.54 -12.05 -4.20
CA GLU A 412 7.38 -12.12 -5.65
C GLU A 412 6.10 -11.45 -6.17
N TRP A 413 5.24 -10.96 -5.28
CA TRP A 413 4.00 -10.27 -5.68
C TRP A 413 4.28 -8.80 -6.00
N LYS A 414 3.65 -8.26 -7.03
CA LYS A 414 3.77 -6.86 -7.47
C LYS A 414 3.00 -5.89 -6.57
N GLY A 415 1.97 -6.38 -5.89
CA GLY A 415 1.04 -5.56 -5.12
C GLY A 415 0.61 -6.19 -3.81
N ASP A 416 -0.07 -5.38 -3.00
CA ASP A 416 -0.66 -5.83 -1.75
C ASP A 416 -2.06 -6.42 -2.01
N VAL A 417 -2.34 -7.57 -1.39
CA VAL A 417 -3.67 -8.17 -1.28
C VAL A 417 -4.13 -8.05 0.17
N VAL A 418 -5.35 -7.57 0.37
CA VAL A 418 -5.93 -7.35 1.69
C VAL A 418 -7.09 -8.31 1.91
N LEU A 419 -6.95 -9.18 2.90
CA LEU A 419 -8.08 -9.90 3.48
C LEU A 419 -8.68 -9.02 4.56
N PHE A 420 -9.99 -8.82 4.55
CA PHE A 420 -10.65 -8.00 5.57
C PHE A 420 -12.02 -8.53 5.96
N ARG A 421 -12.44 -8.19 7.18
CA ARG A 421 -13.72 -8.61 7.77
C ARG A 421 -14.76 -7.52 7.60
N GLN A 422 -15.97 -7.92 7.22
CA GLN A 422 -17.16 -7.08 7.26
C GLN A 422 -18.35 -7.95 7.61
N GLU A 423 -19.06 -7.64 8.71
CA GLU A 423 -20.24 -8.38 9.17
C GLU A 423 -19.99 -9.91 9.31
N GLU A 424 -18.91 -10.30 10.01
CA GLU A 424 -18.42 -11.69 10.17
C GLU A 424 -18.06 -12.43 8.87
N LYS A 425 -18.08 -11.76 7.72
CA LYS A 425 -17.67 -12.32 6.43
C LYS A 425 -16.27 -11.86 6.09
N ILE A 426 -15.51 -12.72 5.40
CA ILE A 426 -14.21 -12.38 4.86
C ILE A 426 -14.37 -11.89 3.42
N PHE A 427 -13.63 -10.85 3.10
CA PHE A 427 -13.50 -10.30 1.76
C PHE A 427 -12.03 -10.24 1.37
N CYS A 428 -11.78 -10.27 0.06
CA CYS A 428 -10.50 -10.00 -0.54
C CYS A 428 -10.55 -8.69 -1.32
N ARG A 429 -9.47 -7.92 -1.28
CA ARG A 429 -9.26 -6.76 -2.15
C ARG A 429 -7.82 -6.73 -2.67
N ALA A 430 -7.68 -6.43 -3.96
CA ALA A 430 -6.42 -6.12 -4.62
C ALA A 430 -6.57 -4.85 -5.48
N MET A 431 -5.46 -4.34 -6.01
CA MET A 431 -5.46 -3.15 -6.90
C MET A 431 -5.74 -3.49 -8.36
N GLU A 432 -5.80 -4.78 -8.70
CA GLU A 432 -6.12 -5.32 -10.02
C GLU A 432 -7.34 -6.23 -9.94
N SER A 433 -7.93 -6.58 -11.10
CA SER A 433 -9.00 -7.58 -11.15
C SER A 433 -8.52 -8.92 -10.59
N ILE A 434 -9.37 -9.60 -9.84
CA ILE A 434 -9.09 -10.87 -9.18
C ILE A 434 -10.13 -11.90 -9.55
N GLU A 435 -9.72 -13.15 -9.71
CA GLU A 435 -10.62 -14.27 -9.86
C GLU A 435 -10.85 -14.90 -8.49
N ILE A 436 -12.11 -15.11 -8.11
CA ILE A 436 -12.52 -15.80 -6.89
C ILE A 436 -13.43 -16.95 -7.29
N ASP A 437 -13.04 -18.17 -6.95
CA ASP A 437 -13.83 -19.38 -7.23
C ASP A 437 -14.29 -19.49 -8.70
N GLY A 438 -13.41 -19.13 -9.66
CA GLY A 438 -13.72 -19.16 -11.09
C GLY A 438 -14.40 -17.91 -11.64
N THR A 439 -14.73 -16.93 -10.78
CA THR A 439 -15.48 -15.72 -11.16
C THR A 439 -14.60 -14.49 -11.08
N LEU A 440 -14.56 -13.68 -12.15
CA LEU A 440 -13.77 -12.45 -12.18
C LEU A 440 -14.47 -11.31 -11.42
N HIS A 441 -13.71 -10.62 -10.58
CA HIS A 441 -14.12 -9.46 -9.78
C HIS A 441 -13.23 -8.25 -10.05
N ASP A 442 -13.81 -7.05 -10.05
CA ASP A 442 -13.08 -5.79 -10.18
C ASP A 442 -12.44 -5.40 -8.83
N GLY A 443 -11.29 -6.00 -8.53
CA GLY A 443 -10.44 -5.67 -7.37
C GLY A 443 -11.00 -6.02 -6.00
N ARG A 444 -12.25 -6.50 -5.88
CA ARG A 444 -12.85 -6.86 -4.59
C ARG A 444 -13.91 -7.94 -4.71
N GLY A 445 -13.91 -8.90 -3.80
CA GLY A 445 -15.00 -9.89 -3.68
C GLY A 445 -15.07 -10.57 -2.33
N ARG A 446 -16.19 -11.28 -2.10
CA ARG A 446 -16.44 -12.01 -0.85
C ARG A 446 -15.79 -13.39 -0.93
N LEU A 447 -15.23 -13.85 0.19
CA LEU A 447 -14.68 -15.20 0.31
C LEU A 447 -15.62 -16.11 1.11
N ALA A 448 -15.76 -17.34 0.64
CA ALA A 448 -16.26 -18.48 1.40
C ALA A 448 -15.12 -19.16 2.18
N SER A 449 -15.48 -20.11 3.05
CA SER A 449 -14.53 -20.83 3.91
C SER A 449 -13.52 -21.70 3.16
N ASN A 450 -13.80 -22.00 1.89
CA ASN A 450 -12.97 -22.83 1.00
C ASN A 450 -12.60 -22.09 -0.31
N SER A 451 -12.65 -20.75 -0.31
CA SER A 451 -12.45 -19.99 -1.55
C SER A 451 -11.01 -20.05 -2.04
N HIS A 452 -10.86 -20.08 -3.36
CA HIS A 452 -9.61 -19.89 -4.08
C HIS A 452 -9.60 -18.51 -4.74
N VAL A 453 -8.50 -17.77 -4.59
CA VAL A 453 -8.32 -16.43 -5.16
C VAL A 453 -7.06 -16.40 -6.01
N GLN A 454 -7.19 -15.93 -7.24
CA GLN A 454 -6.10 -15.80 -8.20
C GLN A 454 -6.01 -14.38 -8.76
N GLY A 455 -4.79 -13.84 -8.81
CA GLY A 455 -4.45 -12.59 -9.49
C GLY A 455 -3.43 -12.84 -10.59
N THR A 456 -2.82 -11.77 -11.11
CA THR A 456 -1.85 -11.88 -12.21
C THR A 456 -0.57 -12.62 -11.78
N ASP A 457 -0.17 -12.45 -10.52
CA ASP A 457 1.09 -12.94 -9.97
C ASP A 457 0.97 -13.52 -8.55
N PHE A 458 -0.27 -13.76 -8.11
CA PHE A 458 -0.55 -14.36 -6.82
C PHE A 458 -1.68 -15.38 -6.90
N SER A 459 -1.66 -16.31 -5.96
CA SER A 459 -2.69 -17.33 -5.77
C SER A 459 -2.75 -17.70 -4.29
N LEU A 460 -3.95 -17.78 -3.73
CA LEU A 460 -4.19 -18.17 -2.35
C LEU A 460 -5.49 -18.97 -2.21
N THR A 461 -5.54 -19.83 -1.20
CA THR A 461 -6.69 -20.70 -0.92
C THR A 461 -7.02 -20.67 0.57
N LEU A 462 -8.30 -20.53 0.89
CA LEU A 462 -8.82 -20.72 2.25
C LEU A 462 -9.25 -22.17 2.40
N GLU A 463 -8.97 -22.77 3.55
CA GLU A 463 -9.43 -24.11 3.91
C GLU A 463 -10.00 -24.11 5.33
N PRO A 464 -11.20 -24.67 5.56
CA PRO A 464 -11.78 -24.71 6.89
C PRO A 464 -10.97 -25.63 7.83
N CYS A 465 -10.74 -25.16 9.05
CA CYS A 465 -10.15 -25.99 10.10
C CYS A 465 -11.20 -26.92 10.69
N SER A 466 -10.94 -28.24 10.70
CA SER A 466 -11.75 -29.24 11.40
C SER A 466 -11.57 -29.25 12.92
#